data_AF-A0A4Q5R1S8-F1
#
_entry.id   AF-A0A4Q5R1S8-F1
#
_cell.length_a   1.000
_cell.length_b   1.000
_cell.length_c   1.000
_cell.angle_alpha   90.00
_cell.angle_beta   90.00
_cell.angle_gamma   90.00
#
_symmetry.space_group_name_H-M   'P 1'
#
loop_
_entity.id
_entity.type
_entity.pdbx_description
1 polymer ?
#
loop_
_entity_poly.entity_id
_entity_poly.type
_entity_poly.pdbx_seq_one_letter_code
_entity_poly.pdbx_strand_id
1 'polypeptide(L)'
;MIEALCFLSGDIWNLEFVGGGVIPVPPRQARPRQEDMVCLLSGGMDSLIGAIDAVHEGKSPLLVSQMAKGDTASQARFASMIARASLHLQLNHHARPPIVSERSQRARSIAFLGFGVLAATCLQSHRDGAIVELRIPENGFISQNVPLTSLRMGTLSTRTTHPHYLRLVQSVLDDAQLRVTLHNPYDHTTKGEMLTGCADQGLLTQLVDESTSCGRFSRTGFQHCGRCVPCQVRRASYLAWGHPDHTKKGYKYAPLGQNNAKHARFDDVRSVAMAIETVRRHGVDALIGGAMNVQLLG
;
A
#
# COMPACT_ATOMS: atom_id res chain seq x y z
N MET A 1 -1.32 -8.71 18.45
CA MET A 1 -0.24 -8.83 17.44
C MET A 1 -0.24 -10.18 16.72
N ILE A 2 -0.19 -11.33 17.40
CA ILE A 2 -0.19 -12.66 16.75
C ILE A 2 -1.31 -12.81 15.73
N GLU A 3 -2.55 -12.45 16.11
CA GLU A 3 -3.70 -12.50 15.21
C GLU A 3 -3.52 -11.65 13.93
N ALA A 4 -2.96 -10.44 14.06
CA ALA A 4 -2.68 -9.56 12.92
C ALA A 4 -1.70 -10.21 11.94
N LEU A 5 -0.65 -10.85 12.47
CA LEU A 5 0.38 -11.52 11.68
C LEU A 5 -0.19 -12.77 10.97
N CYS A 6 -0.96 -13.59 11.69
CA CYS A 6 -1.66 -14.74 11.12
C CYS A 6 -2.61 -14.32 9.99
N PHE A 7 -3.39 -13.26 10.20
CA PHE A 7 -4.30 -12.75 9.19
C PHE A 7 -3.56 -12.22 7.95
N LEU A 8 -2.48 -11.46 8.15
CA LEU A 8 -1.70 -10.83 7.09
C LEU A 8 -1.00 -11.86 6.19
N SER A 9 -0.27 -12.80 6.79
CA SER A 9 0.59 -13.71 6.03
C SER A 9 -0.06 -15.06 5.73
N GLY A 10 -1.06 -15.44 6.53
CA GLY A 10 -1.68 -16.77 6.52
C GLY A 10 -0.80 -17.87 7.12
N ASP A 11 0.30 -17.50 7.78
CA ASP A 11 1.18 -18.44 8.48
C ASP A 11 0.77 -18.55 9.97
N ILE A 12 1.30 -19.55 10.68
CA ILE A 12 1.12 -19.69 12.13
C ILE A 12 2.26 -18.94 12.81
N TRP A 13 1.92 -17.98 13.68
CA TRP A 13 2.90 -17.15 14.37
C TRP A 13 2.99 -17.51 15.85
N ASN A 14 4.22 -17.65 16.33
CA ASN A 14 4.56 -17.62 17.76
C ASN A 14 5.48 -16.43 18.02
N LEU A 15 5.22 -15.67 19.08
CA LEU A 15 6.04 -14.53 19.48
C LEU A 15 6.58 -14.76 20.88
N GLU A 16 7.90 -14.73 21.01
CA GLU A 16 8.61 -14.80 22.28
C GLU A 16 9.45 -13.54 22.44
N PHE A 17 9.25 -12.83 23.55
CA PHE A 17 10.05 -11.65 23.89
C PHE A 17 11.21 -12.09 24.75
N VAL A 18 12.42 -11.99 24.19
CA VAL A 18 13.66 -12.30 24.90
C VAL A 18 14.30 -11.03 25.45
N GLY A 19 14.88 -11.10 26.64
CA GLY A 19 15.63 -9.99 27.24
C GLY A 19 16.96 -9.73 26.54
N GLY A 20 17.73 -8.77 27.06
CA GLY A 20 19.08 -8.46 26.55
C GLY A 20 19.12 -7.52 25.34
N GLY A 21 17.98 -6.92 24.98
CA GLY A 21 17.94 -5.84 24.00
C GLY A 21 18.75 -4.63 24.48
N VAL A 22 19.63 -4.11 23.61
CA VAL A 22 20.38 -2.89 23.90
C VAL A 22 19.49 -1.69 23.61
N ILE A 23 19.18 -0.89 24.64
CA ILE A 23 18.58 0.43 24.45
C ILE A 23 19.73 1.38 24.04
N PRO A 24 19.76 1.91 22.80
CA PRO A 24 20.77 2.86 22.42
C PRO A 24 20.70 4.09 23.33
N VAL A 25 21.85 4.62 23.73
CA VAL A 25 21.91 5.83 24.57
C VAL A 25 21.20 6.95 23.80
N PRO A 26 20.13 7.55 24.36
CA PRO A 26 19.40 8.60 23.66
C PRO A 26 20.33 9.80 23.42
N PRO A 27 20.20 10.50 22.29
CA PRO A 27 21.00 11.69 22.02
C PRO A 27 20.76 12.75 23.10
N ARG A 28 21.83 13.47 23.48
CA ARG A 28 21.78 14.52 24.53
C ARG A 28 20.71 15.60 24.28
N GLN A 29 20.37 15.84 23.03
CA GLN A 29 19.29 16.75 22.63
C GLN A 29 18.38 16.04 21.64
N ALA A 30 17.15 15.78 22.03
CA ALA A 30 16.16 15.23 21.14
C ALA A 30 15.57 16.38 20.32
N ARG A 31 15.76 16.35 18.99
CA ARG A 31 15.22 17.34 18.04
C ARG A 31 13.99 16.75 17.34
N PRO A 32 12.78 16.99 17.87
CA PRO A 32 11.57 16.48 17.26
C PRO A 32 11.30 17.23 15.94
N ARG A 33 10.54 16.57 15.08
CA ARG A 33 10.14 17.04 13.76
C ARG A 33 8.86 17.89 13.86
N GLN A 34 8.73 18.91 13.02
CA GLN A 34 7.62 19.87 13.08
C GLN A 34 6.46 19.50 12.16
N GLU A 35 6.64 18.49 11.31
CA GLU A 35 5.59 17.81 10.57
C GLU A 35 4.45 17.38 11.52
N ASP A 36 3.20 17.47 11.07
CA ASP A 36 2.01 17.30 11.92
C ASP A 36 1.36 15.92 11.80
N MET A 37 1.71 15.17 10.75
CA MET A 37 1.22 13.83 10.49
C MET A 37 2.26 13.01 9.70
N VAL A 38 2.06 11.70 9.60
CA VAL A 38 2.93 10.80 8.80
C VAL A 38 2.14 10.20 7.65
N CYS A 39 2.67 10.30 6.43
CA CYS A 39 2.05 9.67 5.26
C CYS A 39 2.99 8.65 4.63
N LEU A 40 2.52 7.42 4.46
CA LEU A 40 3.27 6.37 3.79
C LEU A 40 3.33 6.63 2.28
N LEU A 41 4.54 6.67 1.72
CA LEU A 41 4.84 6.89 0.32
C LEU A 41 5.56 5.67 -0.27
N SER A 42 4.81 4.70 -0.78
CA SER A 42 5.38 3.46 -1.33
C SER A 42 6.03 3.64 -2.71
N GLY A 43 5.74 4.76 -3.41
CA GLY A 43 6.07 4.95 -4.83
C GLY A 43 5.00 4.39 -5.77
N GLY A 44 3.91 3.86 -5.22
CA GLY A 44 2.72 3.49 -5.97
C GLY A 44 1.78 4.66 -6.22
N MET A 45 0.80 4.42 -7.11
CA MET A 45 -0.20 5.43 -7.52
C MET A 45 -1.02 5.94 -6.33
N ASP A 46 -1.46 5.04 -5.46
CA ASP A 46 -2.37 5.36 -4.36
C ASP A 46 -1.68 6.20 -3.29
N SER A 47 -0.42 5.85 -2.95
CA SER A 47 0.38 6.61 -2.01
C SER A 47 0.87 7.94 -2.56
N LEU A 48 1.05 8.05 -3.88
CA LEU A 48 1.25 9.32 -4.56
C LEU A 48 0.03 10.24 -4.39
N ILE A 49 -1.18 9.75 -4.69
CA ILE A 49 -2.43 10.51 -4.54
C ILE A 49 -2.63 10.92 -3.08
N GLY A 50 -2.50 9.98 -2.14
CA GLY A 50 -2.68 10.28 -0.71
C GLY A 50 -1.70 11.29 -0.14
N ALA A 51 -0.46 11.34 -0.66
CA ALA A 51 0.49 12.37 -0.28
C ALA A 51 0.15 13.75 -0.88
N ILE A 52 -0.33 13.80 -2.13
CA ILE A 52 -0.81 15.03 -2.77
C ILE A 52 -2.00 15.60 -1.98
N ASP A 53 -2.98 14.74 -1.69
CA ASP A 53 -4.22 15.14 -1.01
C ASP A 53 -3.92 15.61 0.42
N ALA A 54 -3.01 14.94 1.15
CA ALA A 54 -2.60 15.38 2.49
C ALA A 54 -2.05 16.82 2.51
N VAL A 55 -1.21 17.19 1.53
CA VAL A 55 -0.70 18.57 1.43
C VAL A 55 -1.82 19.55 1.07
N HIS A 56 -2.77 19.16 0.22
CA HIS A 56 -3.92 19.99 -0.15
C HIS A 56 -4.94 20.16 0.97
N GLU A 57 -5.02 19.22 1.91
CA GLU A 57 -5.75 19.35 3.17
C GLU A 57 -5.07 20.34 4.15
N GLY A 58 -3.92 20.93 3.77
CA GLY A 58 -3.15 21.86 4.60
C GLY A 58 -2.28 21.17 5.65
N LYS A 59 -2.03 19.85 5.51
CA LYS A 59 -1.11 19.10 6.39
C LYS A 59 0.33 19.27 5.95
N SER A 60 1.25 19.01 6.88
CA SER A 60 2.70 18.97 6.64
C SER A 60 3.20 17.54 6.91
N PRO A 61 3.06 16.62 5.92
CA PRO A 61 3.30 15.20 6.13
C PRO A 61 4.80 14.88 6.19
N LEU A 62 5.25 14.18 7.24
CA LEU A 62 6.51 13.43 7.17
C LEU A 62 6.29 12.22 6.25
N LEU A 63 6.93 12.24 5.09
CA LEU A 63 6.77 11.18 4.08
C LEU A 63 7.70 10.02 4.41
N VAL A 64 7.15 8.80 4.51
CA VAL A 64 7.93 7.60 4.86
C VAL A 64 7.87 6.60 3.71
N SER A 65 9.03 6.10 3.29
CA SER A 65 9.13 5.07 2.26
C SER A 65 9.98 3.90 2.72
N GLN A 66 9.49 2.68 2.47
CA GLN A 66 10.36 1.52 2.44
C GLN A 66 11.08 1.45 1.09
N MET A 67 12.40 1.42 1.12
CA MET A 67 13.23 1.31 -0.09
C MET A 67 12.93 -0.01 -0.80
N ALA A 68 12.47 0.08 -2.04
CA ALA A 68 12.26 -1.06 -2.93
C ALA A 68 13.08 -0.86 -4.20
N LYS A 69 13.74 -1.94 -4.67
CA LYS A 69 14.49 -1.91 -5.93
C LYS A 69 13.53 -1.53 -7.07
N GLY A 70 13.82 -0.43 -7.74
CA GLY A 70 13.04 0.10 -8.87
C GLY A 70 12.23 1.36 -8.53
N ASP A 71 11.90 1.59 -7.26
CA ASP A 71 10.98 2.67 -6.87
C ASP A 71 11.64 3.79 -6.04
N THR A 72 12.83 3.56 -5.47
CA THR A 72 13.53 4.53 -4.59
C THR A 72 13.67 5.93 -5.21
N ALA A 73 14.02 6.01 -6.51
CA ALA A 73 14.18 7.29 -7.20
C ALA A 73 12.82 8.00 -7.42
N SER A 74 11.78 7.25 -7.79
CA SER A 74 10.42 7.79 -7.92
C SER A 74 9.89 8.27 -6.58
N GLN A 75 10.08 7.51 -5.50
CA GLN A 75 9.71 7.91 -4.14
C GLN A 75 10.34 9.27 -3.76
N ALA A 76 11.65 9.43 -4.00
CA ALA A 76 12.36 10.68 -3.69
C ALA A 76 11.86 11.85 -4.54
N ARG A 77 11.59 11.61 -5.83
CA ARG A 77 11.01 12.61 -6.74
C ARG A 77 9.59 13.00 -6.34
N PHE A 78 8.76 12.05 -5.95
CA PHE A 78 7.39 12.32 -5.47
C PHE A 78 7.45 13.18 -4.21
N ALA A 79 8.26 12.79 -3.22
CA ALA A 79 8.39 13.56 -2.00
C ALA A 79 8.88 14.99 -2.24
N SER A 80 9.89 15.18 -3.10
CA SER A 80 10.43 16.52 -3.38
C SER A 80 9.48 17.43 -4.15
N MET A 81 8.62 16.85 -4.99
CA MET A 81 7.61 17.58 -5.77
C MET A 81 6.35 17.89 -4.94
N ILE A 82 5.95 17.00 -4.04
CA ILE A 82 4.72 17.12 -3.25
C ILE A 82 4.94 17.96 -1.99
N ALA A 83 5.99 17.67 -1.22
CA ALA A 83 6.20 18.24 0.11
C ALA A 83 7.67 18.64 0.31
N ARG A 84 8.18 19.55 -0.53
CA ARG A 84 9.60 19.96 -0.55
C ARG A 84 10.18 20.39 0.81
N ALA A 85 9.37 20.96 1.69
CA ALA A 85 9.78 21.41 3.02
C ALA A 85 9.76 20.30 4.08
N SER A 86 9.06 19.19 3.81
CA SER A 86 8.94 18.06 4.72
C SER A 86 10.11 17.10 4.56
N LEU A 87 10.43 16.38 5.63
CA LEU A 87 11.39 15.28 5.55
C LEU A 87 10.79 14.10 4.78
N HIS A 88 11.58 13.58 3.85
CA HIS A 88 11.35 12.27 3.26
C HIS A 88 12.26 11.22 3.90
N LEU A 89 11.68 10.32 4.66
CA LEU A 89 12.38 9.24 5.35
C LEU A 89 12.34 7.96 4.51
N GLN A 90 13.43 7.64 3.82
CA GLN A 90 13.58 6.37 3.11
C GLN A 90 14.39 5.37 3.93
N LEU A 91 13.79 4.21 4.24
CA LEU A 91 14.37 3.20 5.12
C LEU A 91 14.41 1.81 4.48
N ASN A 92 15.39 1.02 4.89
CA ASN A 92 15.46 -0.40 4.63
C ASN A 92 15.71 -1.10 5.97
N HIS A 93 14.93 -2.14 6.28
CA HIS A 93 15.06 -2.85 7.55
C HIS A 93 16.40 -3.60 7.65
N HIS A 94 17.07 -3.86 6.52
CA HIS A 94 18.33 -4.62 6.41
C HIS A 94 18.35 -5.96 7.17
N ALA A 95 17.16 -6.47 7.56
CA ALA A 95 17.02 -7.68 8.34
C ALA A 95 17.57 -8.88 7.57
N ARG A 96 18.45 -9.63 8.25
CA ARG A 96 19.04 -10.88 7.77
C ARG A 96 18.63 -11.98 8.74
N PRO A 97 17.49 -12.64 8.51
CA PRO A 97 17.08 -13.72 9.40
C PRO A 97 18.13 -14.85 9.34
N PRO A 98 18.38 -15.56 10.45
CA PRO A 98 19.35 -16.67 10.51
C PRO A 98 18.87 -17.94 9.78
N ILE A 99 17.82 -17.83 8.98
CA ILE A 99 17.18 -18.90 8.21
C ILE A 99 17.10 -18.50 6.73
N VAL A 100 16.73 -19.45 5.87
CA VAL A 100 16.48 -19.17 4.46
C VAL A 100 15.43 -18.07 4.35
N SER A 101 15.81 -16.97 3.69
CA SER A 101 14.95 -15.80 3.52
C SER A 101 13.73 -16.15 2.65
N GLU A 102 12.54 -15.94 3.21
CA GLU A 102 11.28 -16.05 2.46
C GLU A 102 11.25 -14.99 1.35
N ARG A 103 10.95 -15.42 0.12
CA ARG A 103 10.99 -14.55 -1.08
C ARG A 103 9.67 -13.83 -1.34
N SER A 104 8.60 -14.22 -0.64
CA SER A 104 7.30 -13.56 -0.72
C SER A 104 7.34 -12.16 -0.11
N GLN A 105 6.34 -11.36 -0.46
CA GLN A 105 6.18 -9.99 0.05
C GLN A 105 4.98 -9.89 1.01
N ARG A 106 4.45 -11.03 1.48
CA ARG A 106 3.18 -11.13 2.24
C ARG A 106 3.24 -10.39 3.57
N ALA A 107 4.39 -10.41 4.24
CA ALA A 107 4.61 -9.77 5.53
C ALA A 107 5.25 -8.38 5.44
N ARG A 108 5.45 -7.83 4.22
CA ARG A 108 6.21 -6.58 4.03
C ARG A 108 5.60 -5.39 4.76
N SER A 109 4.27 -5.36 4.84
CA SER A 109 3.53 -4.24 5.42
C SER A 109 3.88 -3.97 6.89
N ILE A 110 4.27 -4.99 7.65
CA ILE A 110 4.63 -4.86 9.07
C ILE A 110 5.80 -3.90 9.24
N ALA A 111 6.87 -4.11 8.47
CA ALA A 111 8.06 -3.25 8.53
C ALA A 111 7.71 -1.82 8.08
N PHE A 112 6.87 -1.69 7.05
CA PHE A 112 6.50 -0.38 6.54
C PHE A 112 5.64 0.43 7.51
N LEU A 113 4.64 -0.22 8.14
CA LEU A 113 3.86 0.37 9.23
C LEU A 113 4.75 0.72 10.43
N GLY A 114 5.68 -0.16 10.79
CA GLY A 114 6.66 0.09 11.85
C GLY A 114 7.51 1.33 11.60
N PHE A 115 7.93 1.57 10.35
CA PHE A 115 8.63 2.82 9.99
C PHE A 115 7.72 4.05 10.11
N GLY A 116 6.45 3.94 9.74
CA GLY A 116 5.47 5.01 9.92
C GLY A 116 5.26 5.35 11.39
N VAL A 117 5.08 4.34 12.24
CA VAL A 117 4.94 4.50 13.70
C VAL A 117 6.21 5.11 14.29
N LEU A 118 7.39 4.62 13.91
CA LEU A 118 8.67 5.19 14.33
C LEU A 118 8.75 6.68 13.97
N ALA A 119 8.41 7.05 12.74
CA ALA A 119 8.40 8.44 12.30
C ALA A 119 7.41 9.30 13.10
N ALA A 120 6.23 8.76 13.41
CA ALA A 120 5.21 9.45 14.19
C ALA A 120 5.70 9.77 15.60
N THR A 121 6.41 8.84 16.25
CA THR A 121 7.00 9.08 17.59
C THR A 121 8.13 10.12 17.61
N CYS A 122 8.63 10.53 16.44
CA CYS A 122 9.65 11.57 16.31
C CYS A 122 9.07 12.98 16.13
N LEU A 123 7.75 13.13 16.01
CA LEU A 123 7.10 14.43 15.80
C LEU A 123 6.96 15.22 17.12
N GLN A 124 6.94 16.56 17.01
CA GLN A 124 6.74 17.47 18.13
C GLN A 124 5.35 17.29 18.74
N SER A 125 4.32 17.17 17.92
CA SER A 125 2.95 16.88 18.36
C SER A 125 2.86 15.61 19.21
N HIS A 126 3.56 14.54 18.81
CA HIS A 126 3.67 13.31 19.61
C HIS A 126 4.38 13.59 20.94
N ARG A 127 5.49 14.33 20.94
CA ARG A 127 6.16 14.71 22.20
C ARG A 127 5.25 15.48 23.16
N ASP A 128 4.40 16.34 22.61
CA ASP A 128 3.49 17.20 23.37
C ASP A 128 2.23 16.47 23.88
N GLY A 129 2.13 15.17 23.66
CA GLY A 129 1.02 14.35 24.17
C GLY A 129 -0.10 14.11 23.15
N ALA A 130 -0.05 14.69 21.96
CA ALA A 130 -1.07 14.49 20.94
C ALA A 130 -1.03 13.07 20.32
N ILE A 131 -2.16 12.66 19.74
CA ILE A 131 -2.25 11.48 18.89
C ILE A 131 -1.87 11.90 17.47
N VAL A 132 -0.96 11.15 16.84
CA VAL A 132 -0.50 11.43 15.47
C VAL A 132 -1.20 10.50 14.48
N GLU A 133 -1.70 11.07 13.38
CA GLU A 133 -2.22 10.29 12.27
C GLU A 133 -1.08 9.67 11.45
N LEU A 134 -1.15 8.35 11.24
CA LEU A 134 -0.38 7.61 10.26
C LEU A 134 -1.30 7.24 9.08
N ARG A 135 -1.19 7.99 8.00
CA ARG A 135 -1.98 7.78 6.79
C ARG A 135 -1.38 6.68 5.92
N ILE A 136 -2.25 5.77 5.49
CA ILE A 136 -1.91 4.57 4.71
C ILE A 136 -2.76 4.56 3.44
N PRO A 137 -2.39 5.32 2.39
CA PRO A 137 -3.21 5.39 1.19
C PRO A 137 -3.19 4.07 0.40
N GLU A 138 -4.35 3.42 0.28
CA GLU A 138 -4.59 2.31 -0.66
C GLU A 138 -6.07 2.23 -1.00
N ASN A 139 -6.40 2.05 -2.27
CA ASN A 139 -7.78 1.91 -2.74
C ASN A 139 -8.49 0.68 -2.12
N GLY A 140 -9.79 0.85 -1.86
CA GLY A 140 -10.65 -0.14 -1.23
C GLY A 140 -10.68 -1.48 -1.93
N PHE A 141 -10.69 -1.51 -3.27
CA PHE A 141 -10.75 -2.76 -4.03
C PHE A 141 -9.52 -3.64 -3.80
N ILE A 142 -8.31 -3.06 -3.81
CA ILE A 142 -7.07 -3.79 -3.49
C ILE A 142 -6.95 -4.07 -2.00
N SER A 143 -7.41 -3.18 -1.12
CA SER A 143 -7.39 -3.38 0.34
C SER A 143 -8.27 -4.55 0.78
N GLN A 144 -9.51 -4.61 0.30
CA GLN A 144 -10.46 -5.66 0.61
C GLN A 144 -10.08 -6.97 -0.07
N ASN A 145 -9.54 -6.90 -1.29
CA ASN A 145 -8.99 -8.03 -2.01
C ASN A 145 -9.99 -9.20 -2.13
N VAL A 146 -11.18 -8.88 -2.64
CA VAL A 146 -12.23 -9.87 -2.93
C VAL A 146 -11.69 -10.91 -3.93
N PRO A 147 -11.85 -12.23 -3.67
CA PRO A 147 -11.42 -13.27 -4.59
C PRO A 147 -12.09 -13.12 -5.97
N LEU A 148 -11.27 -12.98 -7.02
CA LEU A 148 -11.78 -12.85 -8.40
C LEU A 148 -12.38 -14.16 -8.94
N THR A 149 -12.04 -15.28 -8.32
CA THR A 149 -12.59 -16.61 -8.61
C THR A 149 -12.67 -17.41 -7.32
N SER A 150 -13.54 -18.43 -7.27
CA SER A 150 -13.65 -19.34 -6.12
C SER A 150 -12.35 -20.08 -5.78
N LEU A 151 -11.44 -20.23 -6.75
CA LEU A 151 -10.14 -20.88 -6.57
C LEU A 151 -9.05 -19.94 -6.02
N ARG A 152 -9.33 -18.63 -5.90
CA ARG A 152 -8.41 -17.62 -5.37
C ARG A 152 -8.71 -17.23 -3.92
N MET A 153 -9.07 -18.22 -3.10
CA MET A 153 -9.16 -18.06 -1.65
C MET A 153 -7.80 -18.38 -1.01
N GLY A 154 -7.28 -17.51 -0.13
CA GLY A 154 -6.11 -17.81 0.71
C GLY A 154 -4.89 -16.89 0.54
N THR A 155 -3.68 -17.45 0.74
CA THR A 155 -2.40 -16.74 0.93
C THR A 155 -1.78 -16.12 -0.34
N LEU A 156 -2.46 -16.26 -1.48
CA LEU A 156 -2.02 -15.74 -2.77
C LEU A 156 -2.30 -14.24 -2.95
N SER A 157 -2.93 -13.62 -1.96
CA SER A 157 -3.36 -12.24 -2.04
C SER A 157 -2.91 -11.42 -0.83
N THR A 158 -2.48 -10.18 -1.08
CA THR A 158 -1.92 -9.28 -0.06
C THR A 158 -3.05 -8.61 0.73
N ARG A 159 -3.06 -8.77 2.05
CA ARG A 159 -4.03 -8.13 2.99
C ARG A 159 -3.44 -6.93 3.73
N THR A 160 -2.45 -6.29 3.13
CA THR A 160 -1.57 -5.24 3.68
C THR A 160 -2.32 -4.07 4.32
N THR A 161 -3.48 -3.70 3.77
CA THR A 161 -4.29 -2.55 4.21
C THR A 161 -5.75 -2.97 4.42
N HIS A 162 -6.01 -4.26 4.61
CA HIS A 162 -7.36 -4.74 4.88
C HIS A 162 -7.87 -4.14 6.21
N PRO A 163 -9.13 -3.64 6.28
CA PRO A 163 -9.64 -2.98 7.49
C PRO A 163 -9.48 -3.80 8.77
N HIS A 164 -9.82 -5.09 8.74
CA HIS A 164 -9.57 -6.02 9.85
C HIS A 164 -8.10 -6.04 10.31
N TYR A 165 -7.15 -6.13 9.38
CA TYR A 165 -5.73 -6.14 9.71
C TYR A 165 -5.31 -4.82 10.37
N LEU A 166 -5.73 -3.68 9.80
CA LEU A 166 -5.40 -2.37 10.36
C LEU A 166 -6.01 -2.17 11.75
N ARG A 167 -7.23 -2.66 12.03
CA ARG A 167 -7.81 -2.65 13.38
C ARG A 167 -7.02 -3.49 14.38
N LEU A 168 -6.58 -4.68 13.98
CA LEU A 168 -5.73 -5.53 14.83
C LEU A 168 -4.36 -4.88 15.12
N VAL A 169 -3.79 -4.18 14.15
CA VAL A 169 -2.55 -3.40 14.38
C VAL A 169 -2.84 -2.20 15.28
N GLN A 170 -3.94 -1.46 15.06
CA GLN A 170 -4.34 -0.32 15.89
C GLN A 170 -4.46 -0.72 17.36
N SER A 171 -5.16 -1.83 17.66
CA SER A 171 -5.27 -2.35 19.03
C SER A 171 -3.91 -2.59 19.68
N VAL A 172 -2.91 -3.08 18.93
CA VAL A 172 -1.55 -3.24 19.47
C VAL A 172 -0.89 -1.90 19.76
N LEU A 173 -1.09 -0.89 18.90
CA LEU A 173 -0.56 0.46 19.13
C LEU A 173 -1.22 1.13 20.34
N ASP A 174 -2.51 0.90 20.55
CA ASP A 174 -3.29 1.41 21.68
C ASP A 174 -2.84 0.76 22.99
N ASP A 175 -2.72 -0.57 23.02
CA ASP A 175 -2.22 -1.33 24.18
C ASP A 175 -0.78 -0.93 24.55
N ALA A 176 0.05 -0.64 23.54
CA ALA A 176 1.41 -0.14 23.72
C ALA A 176 1.47 1.37 24.03
N GLN A 177 0.32 2.06 24.10
CA GLN A 177 0.19 3.49 24.38
C GLN A 177 1.04 4.38 23.45
N LEU A 178 1.17 3.99 22.19
CA LEU A 178 2.04 4.68 21.23
C LEU A 178 1.46 5.99 20.70
N ARG A 179 0.16 6.28 20.94
CA ARG A 179 -0.53 7.52 20.50
C ARG A 179 -0.39 7.78 19.00
N VAL A 180 -0.60 6.73 18.20
CA VAL A 180 -0.62 6.78 16.73
C VAL A 180 -1.92 6.15 16.24
N THR A 181 -2.64 6.84 15.36
CA THR A 181 -3.87 6.32 14.74
C THR A 181 -3.63 6.01 13.27
N LEU A 182 -3.91 4.78 12.87
CA LEU A 182 -3.87 4.34 11.49
C LEU A 182 -5.12 4.81 10.75
N HIS A 183 -4.93 5.44 9.60
CA HIS A 183 -6.04 5.94 8.79
C HIS A 183 -5.81 5.67 7.29
N ASN A 184 -6.78 5.06 6.63
CA ASN A 184 -6.79 4.93 5.17
C ASN A 184 -8.04 5.65 4.62
N PRO A 185 -7.90 6.85 4.04
CA PRO A 185 -9.05 7.63 3.57
C PRO A 185 -9.71 7.07 2.29
N TYR A 186 -9.18 5.98 1.72
CA TYR A 186 -9.63 5.42 0.44
C TYR A 186 -10.19 3.99 0.55
N ASP A 187 -10.55 3.55 1.75
CA ASP A 187 -11.11 2.22 2.04
C ASP A 187 -12.40 1.88 1.26
N HIS A 188 -13.17 2.91 0.90
CA HIS A 188 -14.38 2.82 0.09
C HIS A 188 -14.24 3.40 -1.32
N THR A 189 -13.02 3.77 -1.71
CA THR A 189 -12.76 4.46 -2.98
C THR A 189 -12.01 3.52 -3.93
N THR A 190 -12.47 3.44 -5.18
CA THR A 190 -11.74 2.75 -6.25
C THR A 190 -10.55 3.57 -6.72
N LYS A 191 -9.54 2.91 -7.29
CA LYS A 191 -8.36 3.61 -7.82
C LYS A 191 -8.69 4.60 -8.95
N GLY A 192 -9.73 4.34 -9.74
CA GLY A 192 -10.23 5.29 -10.74
C GLY A 192 -10.85 6.54 -10.11
N GLU A 193 -11.64 6.36 -9.05
CA GLU A 193 -12.18 7.47 -8.26
C GLU A 193 -11.06 8.26 -7.57
N MET A 194 -10.01 7.60 -7.06
CA MET A 194 -8.83 8.28 -6.50
C MET A 194 -8.13 9.15 -7.53
N LEU A 195 -7.93 8.66 -8.76
CA LEU A 195 -7.32 9.47 -9.83
C LEU A 195 -8.18 10.69 -10.17
N THR A 196 -9.49 10.48 -10.32
CA THR A 196 -10.44 11.53 -10.67
C THR A 196 -10.60 12.56 -9.56
N GLY A 197 -10.56 12.11 -8.31
CA GLY A 197 -10.77 12.93 -7.11
C GLY A 197 -9.51 13.53 -6.50
N CYS A 198 -8.33 13.23 -7.04
CA CYS A 198 -7.07 13.80 -6.52
C CYS A 198 -7.11 15.33 -6.56
N ALA A 199 -6.69 15.96 -5.46
CA ALA A 199 -6.83 17.39 -5.23
C ALA A 199 -6.01 18.26 -6.21
N ASP A 200 -4.91 17.72 -6.77
CA ASP A 200 -4.09 18.39 -7.77
C ASP A 200 -3.86 17.52 -8.99
N GLN A 201 -4.76 17.68 -9.97
CA GLN A 201 -4.71 16.98 -11.25
C GLN A 201 -3.46 17.35 -12.07
N GLY A 202 -2.94 18.57 -11.92
CA GLY A 202 -1.77 19.05 -12.65
C GLY A 202 -0.50 18.32 -12.19
N LEU A 203 -0.27 18.30 -10.88
CA LEU A 203 0.82 17.56 -10.27
C LEU A 203 0.67 16.04 -10.46
N LEU A 204 -0.55 15.52 -10.31
CA LEU A 204 -0.83 14.10 -10.54
C LEU A 204 -0.41 13.69 -11.95
N THR A 205 -0.84 14.42 -12.98
CA THR A 205 -0.52 14.13 -14.39
C THR A 205 0.99 14.12 -14.66
N GLN A 206 1.77 14.95 -13.96
CA GLN A 206 3.22 14.98 -14.10
C GLN A 206 3.94 13.76 -13.50
N LEU A 207 3.34 13.11 -12.49
CA LEU A 207 4.02 12.11 -11.66
C LEU A 207 3.45 10.69 -11.83
N VAL A 208 2.16 10.56 -12.15
CA VAL A 208 1.41 9.31 -12.08
C VAL A 208 1.94 8.22 -13.02
N ASP A 209 2.47 8.59 -14.18
CA ASP A 209 3.05 7.66 -15.14
C ASP A 209 4.32 6.97 -14.63
N GLU A 210 5.02 7.61 -13.67
CA GLU A 210 6.22 7.07 -13.03
C GLU A 210 5.90 6.17 -11.83
N SER A 211 4.64 6.14 -11.39
CA SER A 211 4.21 5.36 -10.22
C SER A 211 4.12 3.86 -10.50
N THR A 212 4.42 3.05 -9.49
CA THR A 212 4.44 1.59 -9.63
C THR A 212 3.22 0.93 -9.01
N SER A 213 2.41 0.27 -9.84
CA SER A 213 1.31 -0.58 -9.36
C SER A 213 1.64 -2.08 -9.48
N CYS A 214 2.63 -2.45 -10.29
CA CYS A 214 2.87 -3.83 -10.70
C CYS A 214 3.42 -4.71 -9.56
N GLY A 215 2.65 -5.72 -9.11
CA GLY A 215 3.12 -6.72 -8.13
C GLY A 215 4.26 -7.63 -8.63
N ARG A 216 4.63 -7.55 -9.92
CA ARG A 216 5.72 -8.33 -10.54
C ARG A 216 6.86 -7.44 -11.07
N PHE A 217 6.90 -6.17 -10.68
CA PHE A 217 7.76 -5.13 -11.28
C PHE A 217 9.24 -5.52 -11.39
N SER A 218 9.83 -6.03 -10.31
CA SER A 218 11.23 -6.48 -10.31
C SER A 218 11.47 -7.69 -11.21
N ARG A 219 10.50 -8.60 -11.31
CA ARG A 219 10.58 -9.82 -12.15
C ARG A 219 10.42 -9.51 -13.64
N THR A 220 9.91 -8.33 -13.98
CA THR A 220 9.73 -7.88 -15.36
C THR A 220 10.77 -6.87 -15.83
N GLY A 221 11.84 -6.64 -15.04
CA GLY A 221 12.91 -5.71 -15.40
C GLY A 221 12.56 -4.26 -15.14
N PHE A 222 11.79 -3.98 -14.08
CA PHE A 222 11.33 -2.64 -13.72
C PHE A 222 10.50 -1.99 -14.84
N GLN A 223 9.57 -2.78 -15.37
CA GLN A 223 8.54 -2.41 -16.33
C GLN A 223 7.23 -3.05 -15.88
N HIS A 224 6.10 -2.33 -15.96
CA HIS A 224 4.80 -2.91 -15.61
C HIS A 224 4.47 -4.09 -16.51
N CYS A 225 4.00 -5.19 -15.93
CA CYS A 225 3.71 -6.37 -16.73
C CYS A 225 2.42 -6.24 -17.55
N GLY A 226 1.49 -5.36 -17.17
CA GLY A 226 0.20 -5.17 -17.84
C GLY A 226 -0.87 -6.21 -17.51
N ARG A 227 -0.48 -7.41 -17.06
CA ARG A 227 -1.38 -8.57 -16.93
C ARG A 227 -1.67 -9.06 -15.51
N CYS A 228 -0.88 -8.67 -14.50
CA CYS A 228 -1.21 -8.97 -13.10
C CYS A 228 -2.38 -8.11 -12.62
N VAL A 229 -3.13 -8.57 -11.61
CA VAL A 229 -4.32 -7.86 -11.11
C VAL A 229 -4.07 -6.37 -10.84
N PRO A 230 -3.01 -5.94 -10.12
CA PRO A 230 -2.73 -4.52 -9.92
C PRO A 230 -2.48 -3.71 -11.21
N CYS A 231 -1.91 -4.32 -12.25
CA CYS A 231 -1.74 -3.68 -13.56
C CYS A 231 -3.07 -3.56 -14.30
N GLN A 232 -3.93 -4.58 -14.20
CA GLN A 232 -5.27 -4.51 -14.81
C GLN A 232 -6.12 -3.44 -14.13
N VAL A 233 -6.06 -3.33 -12.80
CA VAL A 233 -6.70 -2.24 -12.04
C VAL A 233 -6.14 -0.88 -12.47
N ARG A 234 -4.81 -0.73 -12.60
CA ARG A 234 -4.20 0.50 -13.12
C ARG A 234 -4.77 0.89 -14.49
N ARG A 235 -4.84 -0.05 -15.44
CA ARG A 235 -5.40 0.21 -16.78
C ARG A 235 -6.86 0.66 -16.71
N ALA A 236 -7.67 -0.04 -15.91
CA ALA A 236 -9.07 0.34 -15.69
C ALA A 236 -9.18 1.72 -15.03
N SER A 237 -8.24 2.08 -14.15
CA SER A 237 -8.22 3.38 -13.47
C SER A 237 -7.91 4.52 -14.42
N TYR A 238 -6.95 4.38 -15.34
CA TYR A 238 -6.72 5.37 -16.40
C TYR A 238 -7.94 5.54 -17.31
N LEU A 239 -8.62 4.43 -17.65
CA LEU A 239 -9.87 4.48 -18.43
C LEU A 239 -10.96 5.26 -17.69
N ALA A 240 -11.16 4.98 -16.40
CA ALA A 240 -12.12 5.70 -15.57
C ALA A 240 -11.76 7.18 -15.39
N TRP A 241 -10.47 7.49 -15.30
CA TRP A 241 -9.94 8.86 -15.20
C TRP A 241 -10.04 9.65 -16.51
N GLY A 242 -10.31 8.99 -17.65
CA GLY A 242 -10.45 9.64 -18.95
C GLY A 242 -9.14 10.18 -19.54
N HIS A 243 -7.98 9.77 -19.01
CA HIS A 243 -6.66 10.21 -19.46
C HIS A 243 -5.92 9.09 -20.19
N PRO A 244 -5.04 9.44 -21.17
CA PRO A 244 -4.21 8.44 -21.83
C PRO A 244 -3.25 7.79 -20.83
N ASP A 245 -3.15 6.45 -20.90
CA ASP A 245 -2.22 5.70 -20.08
C ASP A 245 -0.81 5.77 -20.69
N HIS A 246 0.00 6.71 -20.20
CA HIS A 246 1.40 6.88 -20.58
C HIS A 246 2.37 6.22 -19.59
N THR A 247 1.94 5.14 -18.91
CA THR A 247 2.78 4.38 -17.97
C THR A 247 4.21 4.23 -18.47
N LYS A 248 5.18 4.65 -17.66
CA LYS A 248 6.60 4.72 -18.04
C LYS A 248 7.10 3.38 -18.57
N LYS A 249 7.74 3.40 -19.76
CA LYS A 249 8.18 2.22 -20.54
C LYS A 249 7.04 1.30 -21.04
N GLY A 250 5.79 1.70 -20.89
CA GLY A 250 4.61 0.93 -21.29
C GLY A 250 4.47 -0.42 -20.57
N TYR A 251 3.51 -1.22 -21.03
CA TYR A 251 3.27 -2.55 -20.50
C TYR A 251 4.02 -3.63 -21.30
N LYS A 252 4.74 -4.50 -20.59
CA LYS A 252 5.47 -5.63 -21.22
C LYS A 252 4.56 -6.57 -22.02
N TYR A 253 3.33 -6.78 -21.56
CA TYR A 253 2.30 -7.59 -22.20
C TYR A 253 1.06 -6.74 -22.49
N ALA A 254 1.23 -5.66 -23.25
CA ALA A 254 0.17 -4.67 -23.52
C ALA A 254 -1.13 -5.25 -24.14
N PRO A 255 -1.09 -6.12 -25.16
CA PRO A 255 -2.30 -6.61 -25.82
C PRO A 255 -2.87 -7.83 -25.08
N LEU A 256 -3.57 -7.59 -23.96
CA LEU A 256 -4.12 -8.65 -23.10
C LEU A 256 -5.07 -9.62 -23.83
N GLY A 257 -5.74 -9.18 -24.90
CA GLY A 257 -6.65 -10.00 -25.70
C GLY A 257 -5.97 -11.06 -26.57
N GLN A 258 -4.63 -11.08 -26.69
CA GLN A 258 -3.94 -12.09 -27.48
C GLN A 258 -4.18 -13.50 -26.92
N ASN A 259 -4.62 -14.43 -27.76
CA ASN A 259 -4.98 -15.79 -27.35
C ASN A 259 -3.74 -16.69 -27.15
N ASN A 260 -2.95 -16.43 -26.11
CA ASN A 260 -1.79 -17.24 -25.73
C ASN A 260 -1.55 -17.25 -24.21
N ALA A 261 -0.64 -18.12 -23.76
CA ALA A 261 -0.31 -18.33 -22.33
C ALA A 261 0.25 -17.08 -21.62
N LYS A 262 0.76 -16.09 -22.36
CA LYS A 262 1.32 -14.85 -21.80
C LYS A 262 0.31 -13.71 -21.71
N HIS A 263 -0.88 -13.84 -22.27
CA HIS A 263 -1.87 -12.76 -22.38
C HIS A 263 -3.25 -13.25 -21.92
N ALA A 264 -4.20 -13.52 -22.82
CA ALA A 264 -5.58 -13.85 -22.45
C ALA A 264 -5.70 -15.12 -21.60
N ARG A 265 -4.81 -16.11 -21.82
CA ARG A 265 -4.79 -17.36 -21.04
C ARG A 265 -3.96 -17.26 -19.76
N PHE A 266 -3.37 -16.09 -19.48
CA PHE A 266 -2.64 -15.88 -18.24
C PHE A 266 -3.61 -15.85 -17.06
N ASP A 267 -3.26 -16.52 -15.97
CA ASP A 267 -4.18 -16.80 -14.86
C ASP A 267 -4.81 -15.53 -14.25
N ASP A 268 -4.03 -14.46 -14.04
CA ASP A 268 -4.55 -13.19 -13.54
C ASP A 268 -5.52 -12.51 -14.53
N VAL A 269 -5.29 -12.64 -15.83
CA VAL A 269 -6.15 -12.05 -16.88
C VAL A 269 -7.46 -12.82 -16.98
N ARG A 270 -7.37 -14.15 -16.98
CA ARG A 270 -8.54 -15.03 -17.00
C ARG A 270 -9.40 -14.85 -15.76
N SER A 271 -8.78 -14.70 -14.58
CA SER A 271 -9.49 -14.47 -13.32
C SER A 271 -10.28 -13.16 -13.35
N VAL A 272 -9.67 -12.07 -13.85
CA VAL A 272 -10.38 -10.79 -14.02
C VAL A 272 -11.52 -10.92 -15.05
N ALA A 273 -11.29 -11.59 -16.18
CA ALA A 273 -12.34 -11.80 -17.18
C ALA A 273 -13.53 -12.60 -16.63
N MET A 274 -13.26 -13.64 -15.83
CA MET A 274 -14.31 -14.42 -15.14
C MET A 274 -15.06 -13.59 -14.11
N ALA A 275 -14.36 -12.75 -13.33
CA ALA A 275 -14.98 -11.85 -12.38
C ALA A 275 -15.92 -10.86 -13.08
N ILE A 276 -15.45 -10.21 -14.16
CA ILE A 276 -16.26 -9.30 -14.98
C ILE A 276 -17.50 -10.01 -15.51
N GLU A 277 -17.34 -11.22 -16.06
CA GLU A 277 -18.48 -11.98 -16.60
C GLU A 277 -19.48 -12.40 -15.52
N THR A 278 -18.98 -12.74 -14.31
CA THR A 278 -19.82 -13.06 -13.15
C THR A 278 -20.65 -11.84 -12.76
N VAL A 279 -20.01 -10.67 -12.61
CA VAL A 279 -20.71 -9.42 -12.30
C VAL A 279 -21.73 -9.07 -13.38
N ARG A 280 -21.37 -9.23 -14.65
CA ARG A 280 -22.26 -8.94 -15.79
C ARG A 280 -23.51 -9.84 -15.81
N ARG A 281 -23.38 -11.12 -15.43
CA ARG A 281 -24.49 -12.09 -15.46
C ARG A 281 -25.31 -12.15 -14.18
N HIS A 282 -24.66 -11.97 -13.04
CA HIS A 282 -25.20 -12.31 -11.73
C HIS A 282 -25.11 -11.17 -10.70
N GLY A 283 -24.54 -10.01 -11.08
CA GLY A 283 -24.35 -8.87 -10.19
C GLY A 283 -23.09 -8.97 -9.33
N VAL A 284 -22.76 -7.86 -8.67
CA VAL A 284 -21.55 -7.74 -7.84
C VAL A 284 -21.61 -8.63 -6.60
N ASP A 285 -22.79 -8.83 -6.02
CA ASP A 285 -23.00 -9.68 -4.85
C ASP A 285 -22.62 -11.13 -5.12
N ALA A 286 -22.80 -11.61 -6.35
CA ALA A 286 -22.40 -12.96 -6.74
C ALA A 286 -20.87 -13.14 -6.81
N LEU A 287 -20.12 -12.08 -7.13
CA LEU A 287 -18.66 -12.08 -7.10
C LEU A 287 -18.15 -12.01 -5.66
N ILE A 288 -18.72 -11.11 -4.87
CA ILE A 288 -18.32 -10.88 -3.48
C ILE A 288 -18.64 -12.10 -2.62
N GLY A 289 -19.83 -12.68 -2.78
CA GLY A 289 -20.31 -13.79 -1.97
C GLY A 289 -20.12 -13.51 -0.47
N GLY A 290 -19.62 -14.50 0.27
CA GLY A 290 -19.27 -14.36 1.69
C GLY A 290 -17.87 -13.77 1.95
N ALA A 291 -17.14 -13.32 0.92
CA ALA A 291 -15.78 -12.82 1.10
C ALA A 291 -15.73 -11.47 1.82
N MET A 292 -16.81 -10.69 1.73
CA MET A 292 -17.04 -9.52 2.57
C MET A 292 -18.06 -9.88 3.65
N ASN A 293 -17.57 -10.20 4.84
CA ASN A 293 -18.41 -10.35 6.02
C ASN A 293 -18.39 -9.03 6.80
N VAL A 294 -19.58 -8.51 7.14
CA VAL A 294 -19.78 -7.31 7.97
C VAL A 294 -18.91 -7.37 9.24
N GLN A 295 -18.82 -8.51 9.91
CA GLN A 295 -17.99 -8.67 11.11
C GLN A 295 -16.49 -8.38 10.89
N LEU A 296 -15.97 -8.64 9.68
CA LEU A 296 -14.58 -8.40 9.32
C LEU A 296 -14.35 -6.98 8.78
N LEU A 297 -15.39 -6.31 8.30
CA LEU A 297 -15.27 -4.95 7.75
C LEU A 297 -15.58 -3.88 8.80
N GLY A 298 -16.36 -4.19 9.83
CA GLY A 298 -16.77 -3.27 10.89
C GLY A 298 -18.13 -2.69 10.56
#